data_AF-A0A9D3N410-F1
#
_entry.id   AF-A0A9D3N410-F1
#
_cell.length_a   1.000
_cell.length_b   1.000
_cell.length_c   1.000
_cell.angle_alpha   90.00
_cell.angle_beta   90.00
_cell.angle_gamma   90.00
#
_symmetry.space_group_name_H-M   'P 1'
#
loop_
_entity.id
_entity.type
_entity.pdbx_description
1 polymer ?
#
loop_
_entity_poly.entity_id
_entity_poly.type
_entity_poly.pdbx_seq_one_letter_code
_entity_poly.pdbx_strand_id
1 'polypeptide(L)'
;MTKSDLTCRVVQQDIRKLYTSNKIKEKMEKCSNRLGITMNHIFPVKNYHEEIWMDLPILKAIDQILNIAADKLKKQSFNSGDTTE
;
A
#
# COMPACT_ATOMS: atom_id res chain seq x y z
N MET A 1 8.17 0.87 -7.99
CA MET A 1 8.58 -0.36 -8.71
C MET A 1 7.30 -1.05 -9.15
N THR A 2 7.12 -1.35 -10.43
CA THR A 2 5.91 -1.99 -10.96
C THR A 2 6.26 -3.39 -11.48
N LYS A 3 5.36 -4.38 -11.31
CA LYS A 3 5.56 -5.79 -11.69
C LYS A 3 6.78 -6.47 -11.05
N SER A 4 6.98 -6.29 -9.75
CA SER A 4 8.12 -6.86 -9.01
C SER A 4 8.17 -8.40 -9.06
N ASP A 5 7.01 -9.05 -9.12
CA ASP A 5 6.86 -10.49 -9.27
C ASP A 5 7.40 -11.03 -10.61
N LEU A 6 7.38 -10.23 -11.69
CA LEU A 6 7.94 -10.61 -12.99
C LEU A 6 9.44 -10.28 -13.15
N THR A 7 10.06 -9.63 -12.17
CA THR A 7 11.40 -9.03 -12.36
C THR A 7 12.52 -10.07 -12.49
N CYS A 8 12.37 -11.26 -11.89
CA CYS A 8 13.29 -12.39 -12.09
C CYS A 8 12.59 -13.74 -11.95
N ARG A 9 13.18 -14.79 -12.57
CA ARG A 9 12.65 -16.16 -12.53
C ARG A 9 12.43 -16.71 -11.12
N VAL A 10 13.29 -16.33 -10.17
CA VAL A 10 13.21 -16.79 -8.77
C VAL A 10 11.93 -16.29 -8.10
N VAL A 11 11.54 -15.04 -8.35
CA VAL A 11 10.32 -14.44 -7.79
C VAL A 11 9.08 -14.91 -8.56
N GLN A 12 9.20 -15.12 -9.88
CA GLN A 12 8.13 -15.71 -10.68
C GLN A 12 7.76 -17.13 -10.22
N GLN A 13 8.76 -17.93 -9.81
CA GLN A 13 8.55 -19.28 -9.27
C GLN A 13 8.00 -19.27 -7.86
N ASP A 14 8.41 -18.31 -7.02
CA ASP A 14 7.92 -18.17 -5.66
C ASP A 14 7.90 -16.70 -5.23
N ILE A 15 6.71 -16.13 -5.15
CA ILE A 15 6.51 -14.72 -4.78
C ILE A 15 7.05 -14.42 -3.37
N ARG A 16 7.18 -15.44 -2.51
CA ARG A 16 7.73 -15.27 -1.15
C ARG A 16 9.22 -14.92 -1.18
N LYS A 17 9.90 -15.20 -2.30
CA LYS A 17 11.31 -14.85 -2.53
C LYS A 17 11.50 -13.42 -3.03
N LEU A 18 10.45 -12.61 -3.03
CA LEU A 18 10.50 -11.23 -3.51
C LEU A 18 11.51 -10.39 -2.72
N TYR A 19 11.53 -10.51 -1.39
CA TYR A 19 12.49 -9.80 -0.54
C TYR A 19 13.88 -10.44 -0.50
N THR A 20 14.04 -11.68 -0.94
CA THR A 20 15.35 -12.38 -0.97
C THR A 20 16.03 -12.33 -2.33
N SER A 21 15.32 -11.89 -3.37
CA SER A 21 15.86 -11.72 -4.71
C SER A 21 16.85 -10.55 -4.77
N ASN A 22 18.10 -10.85 -5.14
CA ASN A 22 19.15 -9.85 -5.34
C ASN A 22 18.71 -8.72 -6.29
N LYS A 23 17.96 -9.06 -7.34
CA LYS A 23 17.49 -8.09 -8.35
C LYS A 23 16.42 -7.15 -7.79
N ILE A 24 15.59 -7.64 -6.87
CA ILE A 24 14.60 -6.80 -6.17
C ILE A 24 15.31 -5.90 -5.16
N LYS A 25 16.26 -6.45 -4.40
CA LYS A 25 17.06 -5.69 -3.44
C LYS A 25 17.78 -4.52 -4.11
N GLU A 26 18.46 -4.75 -5.24
CA GLU A 26 19.16 -3.70 -5.99
C GLU A 26 18.20 -2.60 -6.50
N LYS A 27 17.01 -2.98 -6.97
CA LYS A 27 15.96 -2.02 -7.39
C LYS A 27 15.42 -1.20 -6.22
N MET A 28 15.25 -1.84 -5.06
CA MET A 28 14.85 -1.16 -3.84
C MET A 28 15.93 -0.20 -3.37
N GLU A 29 17.21 -0.58 -3.41
CA GLU A 29 18.36 0.29 -3.04
C GLU A 29 18.44 1.52 -3.94
N LYS A 30 18.29 1.33 -5.25
CA LYS A 30 18.18 2.45 -6.20
C LYS A 30 17.02 3.39 -5.88
N CYS A 31 15.88 2.83 -5.46
CA CYS A 31 14.70 3.62 -5.07
C CYS A 31 14.94 4.38 -3.75
N SER A 32 15.58 3.73 -2.78
CA SER A 32 15.96 4.29 -1.48
C SER A 32 16.91 5.46 -1.66
N ASN A 33 18.00 5.27 -2.41
CA ASN A 33 18.97 6.32 -2.72
C ASN A 33 18.33 7.49 -3.47
N ARG A 34 17.39 7.23 -4.38
CA ARG A 34 16.75 8.28 -5.17
C ARG A 34 15.73 9.09 -4.37
N LEU A 35 15.04 8.47 -3.42
CA LEU A 35 13.98 9.11 -2.64
C LEU A 35 14.47 9.60 -1.26
N GLY A 36 15.69 9.24 -0.85
CA GLY A 36 16.23 9.58 0.46
C GLY A 36 15.53 8.87 1.63
N ILE A 37 14.81 7.77 1.38
CA ILE A 37 14.10 6.99 2.39
C ILE A 37 14.83 5.68 2.65
N THR A 38 14.81 5.18 3.89
CA THR A 38 15.40 3.87 4.19
C THR A 38 14.64 2.74 3.51
N MET A 39 15.37 1.67 3.17
CA MET A 39 14.85 0.47 2.49
C MET A 39 13.63 -0.15 3.18
N ASN A 40 13.56 -0.01 4.50
CA ASN A 40 12.52 -0.55 5.38
C ASN A 40 11.14 0.06 5.10
N HIS A 41 11.10 1.24 4.48
CA HIS A 41 9.88 1.95 4.11
C HIS A 41 9.49 1.73 2.64
N ILE A 42 10.18 0.84 1.92
CA ILE A 42 9.91 0.54 0.51
C ILE A 42 9.25 -0.82 0.43
N PHE A 43 8.00 -0.84 -0.02
CA PHE A 43 7.21 -2.05 -0.17
C PHE A 43 7.01 -2.34 -1.66
N PRO A 44 7.59 -3.42 -2.20
CA PRO A 44 7.25 -3.90 -3.53
C PRO A 44 5.79 -4.34 -3.55
N VAL A 45 5.00 -3.75 -4.45
CA VAL A 45 3.58 -4.08 -4.62
C VAL A 45 3.33 -4.67 -5.99
N LYS A 46 2.37 -5.59 -6.06
CA LYS A 46 1.97 -6.25 -7.30
C LYS A 46 0.99 -5.36 -8.07
N ASN A 47 1.51 -4.30 -8.67
CA ASN A 47 0.67 -3.37 -9.42
C ASN A 47 0.61 -3.74 -10.92
N TYR A 48 -0.47 -4.41 -11.32
CA TYR A 48 -0.83 -4.67 -12.72
C TYR A 48 -2.08 -3.88 -13.09
N HIS A 49 -2.00 -3.08 -14.15
CA HIS A 49 -3.15 -2.29 -14.62
C HIS A 49 -4.35 -3.15 -15.07
N GLU A 50 -4.11 -4.44 -15.36
CA GLU A 50 -5.12 -5.42 -15.78
C GLU A 50 -5.62 -6.28 -14.61
N GLU A 51 -4.88 -6.37 -13.49
CA GLU A 51 -5.28 -7.17 -12.32
C GLU A 51 -5.79 -6.24 -11.22
N ILE A 52 -6.96 -5.64 -11.46
CA ILE A 52 -7.62 -4.70 -10.55
C ILE A 52 -7.92 -5.32 -9.17
N TRP A 53 -7.86 -6.65 -9.02
CA TRP A 53 -8.34 -7.34 -7.82
C TRP A 53 -7.32 -7.52 -6.68
N MET A 54 -6.02 -7.31 -6.89
CA MET A 54 -5.02 -7.74 -5.89
C MET A 54 -4.66 -6.68 -4.83
N ASP A 55 -4.61 -5.40 -5.19
CA ASP A 55 -4.35 -4.29 -4.25
C ASP A 55 -5.65 -3.56 -3.81
N LEU A 56 -6.77 -3.89 -4.44
CA LEU A 56 -8.08 -3.34 -4.11
C LEU A 56 -8.52 -3.66 -2.68
N PRO A 57 -8.34 -4.87 -2.11
CA PRO A 57 -8.89 -5.16 -0.78
C PRO A 57 -8.26 -4.33 0.34
N ILE A 58 -6.94 -4.11 0.31
CA ILE A 58 -6.24 -3.33 1.34
C ILE A 58 -6.56 -1.84 1.16
N LEU A 59 -6.47 -1.32 -0.07
CA LEU A 59 -6.81 0.07 -0.33
C LEU A 59 -8.28 0.35 -0.04
N LYS A 60 -9.17 -0.58 -0.36
CA LYS A 60 -10.62 -0.49 -0.09
C LYS A 60 -10.92 -0.67 1.39
N ALA A 61 -10.17 -1.48 2.13
CA ALA A 61 -10.28 -1.56 3.59
C ALA A 61 -9.84 -0.24 4.24
N ILE A 62 -8.73 0.35 3.79
CA ILE A 62 -8.27 1.67 4.26
C ILE A 62 -9.31 2.74 3.92
N ASP A 63 -9.82 2.76 2.69
CA ASP A 63 -10.85 3.71 2.25
C ASP A 63 -12.14 3.57 3.07
N GLN A 64 -12.59 2.33 3.34
CA GLN A 64 -13.72 2.07 4.23
C GLN A 64 -13.48 2.57 5.67
N ILE A 65 -12.29 2.33 6.22
CA ILE A 65 -11.92 2.80 7.56
C ILE A 65 -11.95 4.33 7.62
N LEU A 66 -11.38 5.00 6.62
CA LEU A 66 -11.34 6.46 6.53
C LEU A 66 -12.75 7.05 6.40
N ASN A 67 -13.60 6.47 5.55
CA ASN A 67 -14.98 6.92 5.39
C ASN A 67 -15.80 6.74 6.68
N ILE A 68 -15.66 5.61 7.37
CA ILE A 68 -16.31 5.38 8.67
C ILE A 68 -15.84 6.40 9.72
N ALA A 69 -14.54 6.67 9.78
CA ALA A 69 -13.98 7.65 10.70
C ALA A 69 -14.51 9.07 10.40
N ALA A 70 -14.53 9.47 9.13
CA ALA A 70 -15.04 10.76 8.70
C ALA A 70 -16.54 10.93 9.03
N ASP A 71 -17.35 9.90 8.81
CA ASP A 71 -18.78 9.92 9.14
C ASP A 71 -19.03 10.04 10.63
N LYS A 72 -18.21 9.38 11.47
CA LYS A 72 -18.28 9.52 12.92
C LYS A 72 -17.92 10.93 13.38
N LEU A 73 -16.87 11.53 12.81
CA LEU A 73 -16.46 12.90 13.13
C LEU A 73 -17.53 13.93 12.73
N LYS A 74 -18.13 13.77 11.54
CA LYS A 74 -19.26 14.61 11.13
C LYS A 74 -20.43 14.49 12.11
N LYS A 75 -20.85 13.27 12.46
CA LYS A 75 -21.95 13.05 13.43
C LYS A 75 -21.64 13.64 14.81
N GLN A 76 -20.39 13.58 15.26
CA GLN A 76 -19.97 14.16 16.53
C GLN A 76 -20.03 15.71 16.51
N SER A 77 -19.72 16.35 15.38
CA SER A 77 -19.84 17.81 15.22
C SER A 77 -21.29 18.32 15.15
N PHE A 78 -22.25 17.48 14.74
CA PHE A 78 -23.68 17.82 14.75
C PHE A 78 -24.33 17.58 16.12
N ASN A 79 -23.90 16.57 16.87
CA ASN A 79 -24.46 16.27 18.20
C ASN A 79 -24.01 17.22 19.32
N SER A 80 -23.02 18.08 19.09
CA SER A 80 -22.61 19.13 20.06
C SER A 80 -23.37 20.46 19.91
N GLY A 81 -24.34 20.55 18.98
CA GLY A 81 -25.14 21.75 18.73
C GLY A 81 -26.51 21.77 19.43
N ASP A 82 -27.04 20.63 19.86
CA ASP A 82 -28.36 20.53 20.53
C ASP A 82 -28.16 20.17 22.00
N THR A 83 -27.76 21.14 22.81
CA THR A 83 -28.01 21.12 24.26
C THR A 83 -28.15 22.54 24.79
N THR A 84 -29.11 23.29 24.24
CA THR A 84 -29.72 24.44 24.92
C THR A 84 -31.07 24.68 24.29
N GLU A 85 -32.11 24.11 24.90
CA GLU A 85 -33.33 24.80 25.39
C GLU A 85 -34.24 23.81 26.12
#